data_AF-A0A413LMW3-F1
#
_entry.id   AF-A0A413LMW3-F1
#
_cell.length_a   1.000
_cell.length_b   1.000
_cell.length_c   1.000
_cell.angle_alpha   90.00
_cell.angle_beta   90.00
_cell.angle_gamma   90.00
#
_symmetry.space_group_name_H-M   'P 1'
#
loop_
_entity.id
_entity.type
_entity.pdbx_description
1 polymer ?
#
loop_
_entity_poly.entity_id
_entity_poly.type
_entity_poly.pdbx_seq_one_letter_code
_entity_poly.pdbx_strand_id
1 'polypeptide(L)'
;MKIKNLLFAFIFGITTLTSCQSGIVWDEVPESVYSNLELAGAMVRNRPRELFVNKVWQVNHNDGKGQWLENYLARSVMDAIENGIEYTNNTGAPMTILNKTLAAGETMKVNNTKEIVDDSSAPEGKKHIIHVFTLDKVEYITPNKGHLFVKSAFDSENVKPTAYYEEVQDGMFRSVIMPVKINEMVLEFILDDQGACRVDPVNGAPKLGTPGDFTQPRQYLVTNTAIRPDGAPEYKRLYEIQVHVLPATSEEAYKWTSGSI
;
A
#
# COMPACT_ATOMS: atom_id res chain seq x y z
N MET A 1 60.56 24.50 -41.50
CA MET A 1 59.30 25.29 -41.43
C MET A 1 58.06 24.41 -41.63
N LYS A 2 57.89 23.32 -40.86
CA LYS A 2 56.72 22.41 -41.00
C LYS A 2 56.15 21.85 -39.68
N ILE A 3 56.82 22.01 -38.55
CA ILE A 3 56.37 21.49 -37.24
C ILE A 3 55.61 22.55 -36.40
N LYS A 4 55.88 23.85 -36.61
CA LYS A 4 55.21 24.93 -35.86
C LYS A 4 53.77 25.20 -36.31
N ASN A 5 53.41 24.88 -37.56
CA ASN A 5 52.04 25.08 -38.07
C ASN A 5 51.08 23.94 -37.73
N LEU A 6 51.61 22.75 -37.37
CA LEU A 6 50.78 21.61 -36.98
C LEU A 6 50.30 21.72 -35.52
N LEU A 7 51.13 22.29 -34.64
CA LEU A 7 50.76 22.52 -33.23
C LEU A 7 49.67 23.60 -33.07
N PHE A 8 49.69 24.65 -33.90
CA PHE A 8 48.70 25.73 -33.85
C PHE A 8 47.31 25.28 -34.32
N ALA A 9 47.23 24.40 -35.33
CA ALA A 9 45.95 23.85 -35.80
C ALA A 9 45.32 22.88 -34.79
N PHE A 10 46.15 22.15 -34.02
CA PHE A 10 45.67 21.21 -33.00
C PHE A 10 45.15 21.91 -31.74
N ILE A 11 45.75 23.04 -31.35
CA ILE A 11 45.30 23.84 -30.19
C ILE A 11 43.99 24.58 -30.51
N PHE A 12 43.80 25.09 -31.72
CA PHE A 12 42.54 25.71 -32.14
C PHE A 12 41.39 24.71 -32.36
N GLY A 13 41.70 23.46 -32.71
CA GLY A 13 40.69 22.39 -32.87
C GLY A 13 40.14 21.84 -31.55
N ILE A 14 40.91 21.92 -30.46
CA ILE A 14 40.46 21.47 -29.13
C ILE A 14 39.55 22.52 -28.47
N THR A 15 39.79 23.82 -28.70
CA THR A 15 38.91 24.89 -28.20
C THR A 15 37.54 24.95 -28.87
N THR A 16 37.41 24.43 -30.10
CA THR A 16 36.13 24.35 -30.83
C THR A 16 35.28 23.13 -30.48
N LEU A 17 35.84 22.14 -29.77
CA LEU A 17 35.06 20.98 -29.29
C LEU A 17 34.52 21.20 -27.87
N THR A 18 35.14 22.08 -27.08
CA THR A 18 34.58 22.53 -25.79
C THR A 18 33.50 23.61 -25.93
N SER A 19 33.43 24.30 -27.07
CA SER A 19 32.41 25.34 -27.31
C SER A 19 31.03 24.78 -27.65
N CYS A 20 30.89 23.46 -27.82
CA CYS A 20 29.57 22.82 -27.98
C CYS A 20 28.87 22.52 -26.65
N GLN A 21 29.51 22.79 -25.50
CA GLN A 21 28.84 22.76 -24.19
C GLN A 21 28.59 24.15 -23.60
N SER A 22 29.24 25.21 -24.11
CA SER A 22 28.93 26.59 -23.75
C SER A 22 27.64 27.04 -24.44
N GLY A 23 26.50 26.76 -23.80
CA GLY A 23 25.18 27.12 -24.30
C GLY A 23 24.05 26.23 -23.84
N ILE A 24 24.35 25.06 -23.24
CA ILE A 24 23.35 24.30 -22.50
C ILE A 24 23.24 24.96 -21.13
N VAL A 25 22.40 25.99 -21.04
CA VAL A 25 21.84 26.42 -19.77
C VAL A 25 20.83 25.35 -19.41
N TRP A 26 21.15 24.51 -18.42
CA TRP A 26 20.14 23.65 -17.84
C TRP A 26 19.11 24.57 -17.19
N ASP A 27 17.85 24.48 -17.62
CA ASP A 27 16.78 25.15 -16.92
C ASP A 27 16.83 24.72 -15.46
N GLU A 28 16.71 25.70 -14.55
CA GLU A 28 16.61 25.40 -13.13
C GLU A 28 15.47 24.42 -12.92
N VAL A 29 15.74 23.36 -12.17
CA VAL A 29 14.72 22.35 -11.85
C VAL A 29 13.55 23.10 -11.19
N PRO A 30 12.31 22.99 -11.69
CA PRO A 30 11.18 23.67 -11.09
C PRO A 30 10.99 23.27 -9.62
N GLU A 31 10.65 24.21 -8.75
CA GLU A 31 10.45 23.93 -7.31
C GLU A 31 9.44 22.80 -7.08
N SER A 32 8.41 22.69 -7.92
CA SER A 32 7.42 21.61 -7.85
C SER A 32 8.03 20.21 -7.94
N VAL A 33 9.21 20.04 -8.54
CA VAL A 33 9.88 18.73 -8.66
C VAL A 33 10.54 18.33 -7.34
N TYR A 34 11.21 19.27 -6.66
CA TYR A 34 11.96 18.98 -5.43
C TYR A 34 11.23 19.35 -4.13
N SER A 35 10.05 19.96 -4.22
CA SER A 35 9.20 20.27 -3.06
C SER A 35 7.95 19.38 -2.94
N ASN A 36 7.57 18.65 -3.99
CA ASN A 36 6.40 17.77 -3.94
C ASN A 36 6.62 16.61 -2.98
N LEU A 37 5.71 16.47 -2.03
CA LEU A 37 5.65 15.41 -1.02
C LEU A 37 4.23 14.85 -0.88
N GLU A 38 3.32 15.20 -1.79
CA GLU A 38 1.93 14.81 -1.68
C GLU A 38 1.73 13.31 -1.91
N LEU A 39 0.66 12.81 -1.29
CA LEU A 39 0.15 11.47 -1.56
C LEU A 39 -0.97 11.59 -2.60
N ALA A 40 -0.96 10.72 -3.59
CA ALA A 40 -1.96 10.66 -4.65
C ALA A 40 -3.13 9.74 -4.29
N GLY A 41 -4.26 9.93 -4.98
CA GLY A 41 -5.43 9.05 -4.91
C GLY A 41 -5.90 8.77 -3.48
N ALA A 42 -5.99 7.50 -3.12
CA ALA A 42 -6.41 7.02 -1.79
C ALA A 42 -5.33 7.16 -0.70
N MET A 43 -4.17 7.74 -1.02
CA MET A 43 -3.02 8.03 -0.15
C MET A 43 -2.26 6.81 0.38
N VAL A 44 -2.96 5.81 0.87
CA VAL A 44 -2.41 4.55 1.39
C VAL A 44 -3.17 3.39 0.77
N ARG A 45 -2.42 2.40 0.27
CA ARG A 45 -2.95 1.10 -0.13
C ARG A 45 -2.92 0.14 1.05
N ASN A 46 -4.02 -0.60 1.22
CA ASN A 46 -4.05 -1.73 2.14
C ASN A 46 -4.03 -3.05 1.35
N ARG A 47 -3.02 -3.89 1.61
CA ARG A 47 -2.84 -5.17 0.92
C ARG A 47 -2.73 -6.29 1.94
N PRO A 48 -3.81 -6.69 2.64
CA PRO A 48 -3.78 -7.80 3.57
C PRO A 48 -3.20 -9.05 2.90
N ARG A 49 -2.34 -9.78 3.60
CA ARG A 49 -1.74 -11.03 3.12
C ARG A 49 -1.93 -12.11 4.15
N GLU A 50 -2.10 -13.33 3.69
CA GLU A 50 -2.18 -14.50 4.54
C GLU A 50 -1.34 -15.63 3.95
N LEU A 51 -0.56 -16.30 4.82
CA LEU A 51 0.17 -17.50 4.47
C LEU A 51 -0.64 -18.71 4.91
N PHE A 52 -1.20 -19.41 3.94
CA PHE A 52 -1.94 -20.64 4.16
C PHE A 52 -1.00 -21.84 4.11
N VAL A 53 -0.77 -22.47 5.26
CA VAL A 53 0.07 -23.67 5.37
C VAL A 53 -0.81 -24.92 5.39
N ASN A 54 -0.63 -25.81 4.41
CA ASN A 54 -1.41 -27.05 4.26
C ASN A 54 -2.94 -26.83 4.25
N LYS A 55 -3.42 -25.71 3.70
CA LYS A 55 -4.87 -25.40 3.60
C LYS A 55 -5.43 -25.44 2.18
N VAL A 56 -4.54 -25.49 1.19
CA VAL A 56 -4.92 -25.45 -0.23
C VAL A 56 -4.58 -26.77 -0.89
N TRP A 57 -5.58 -27.36 -1.54
CA TRP A 57 -5.45 -28.56 -2.35
C TRP A 57 -5.37 -28.20 -3.83
N GLN A 58 -4.36 -28.74 -4.51
CA GLN A 58 -4.22 -28.65 -5.95
C GLN A 58 -4.94 -29.82 -6.62
N VAL A 59 -5.99 -29.50 -7.37
CA VAL A 59 -6.82 -30.46 -8.10
C VAL A 59 -6.10 -30.94 -9.36
N ASN A 60 -6.29 -32.22 -9.71
CA ASN A 60 -5.76 -32.85 -10.92
C ASN A 60 -4.24 -32.76 -11.10
N HIS A 61 -3.48 -32.59 -10.01
CA HIS A 61 -2.03 -32.71 -10.01
C HIS A 61 -1.58 -34.19 -9.97
N ASN A 62 -0.33 -34.48 -10.33
CA ASN A 62 0.26 -35.84 -10.25
C ASN A 62 -0.64 -36.93 -10.87
N ASP A 63 -0.97 -36.81 -12.16
CA ASP A 63 -1.82 -37.74 -12.91
C ASP A 63 -3.23 -37.89 -12.30
N GLY A 64 -3.83 -36.77 -11.87
CA GLY A 64 -5.19 -36.75 -11.33
C GLY A 64 -5.30 -37.05 -9.83
N LYS A 65 -4.19 -37.33 -9.15
CA LYS A 65 -4.18 -37.67 -7.70
C LYS A 65 -4.36 -36.46 -6.79
N GLY A 66 -4.06 -35.26 -7.29
CA GLY A 66 -4.02 -34.03 -6.53
C GLY A 66 -2.84 -33.95 -5.55
N GLN A 67 -2.65 -32.79 -4.94
CA GLN A 67 -1.54 -32.54 -4.03
C GLN A 67 -1.87 -31.41 -3.05
N TRP A 68 -1.44 -31.55 -1.79
CA TRP A 68 -1.46 -30.43 -0.83
C TRP A 68 -0.36 -29.43 -1.18
N LEU A 69 -0.72 -28.15 -1.20
CA LEU A 69 0.28 -27.09 -1.16
C LEU A 69 0.77 -26.94 0.28
N GLU A 70 2.08 -27.08 0.46
CA GLU A 70 2.72 -26.85 1.75
C GLU A 70 2.51 -25.40 2.20
N ASN A 71 2.75 -24.45 1.28
CA ASN A 71 2.63 -23.02 1.51
C ASN A 71 1.89 -22.37 0.35
N TYR A 72 0.88 -21.54 0.65
CA TYR A 72 0.19 -20.71 -0.31
C TYR A 72 0.03 -19.30 0.24
N LEU A 73 0.71 -18.33 -0.37
CA LEU A 73 0.55 -16.91 -0.02
C LEU A 73 -0.59 -16.34 -0.86
N ALA A 74 -1.60 -15.79 -0.18
CA ALA A 74 -2.67 -15.05 -0.84
C ALA A 74 -2.65 -13.59 -0.39
N ARG A 75 -3.17 -12.72 -1.25
CA ARG A 75 -3.36 -11.30 -0.97
C ARG A 75 -4.83 -10.95 -1.14
N SER A 76 -5.29 -9.98 -0.37
CA SER A 76 -6.57 -9.31 -0.61
C SER A 76 -6.32 -7.88 -1.05
N VAL A 77 -7.24 -7.34 -1.83
CA VAL A 77 -7.22 -5.96 -2.33
C VAL A 77 -8.50 -5.27 -1.86
N MET A 78 -8.35 -4.04 -1.40
CA MET A 78 -9.42 -3.22 -0.83
C MET A 78 -9.74 -1.99 -1.70
N ASP A 79 -9.61 -2.11 -3.02
CA ASP A 79 -9.76 -0.99 -3.96
C ASP A 79 -11.12 -0.29 -3.81
N ALA A 80 -12.18 -0.99 -3.43
CA ALA A 80 -13.48 -0.38 -3.18
C ALA A 80 -13.43 0.64 -2.03
N ILE A 81 -12.76 0.30 -0.93
CA ILE A 81 -12.63 1.18 0.26
C ILE A 81 -11.69 2.35 -0.05
N GLU A 82 -10.63 2.10 -0.82
CA GLU A 82 -9.71 3.14 -1.31
C GLU A 82 -10.45 4.21 -2.14
N ASN A 83 -11.45 3.81 -2.93
CA ASN A 83 -12.29 4.71 -3.75
C ASN A 83 -13.57 5.17 -3.04
N GLY A 84 -13.88 4.59 -1.89
CA GLY A 84 -15.03 4.87 -1.05
C GLY A 84 -16.18 3.89 -1.22
N ILE A 85 -16.61 3.34 -0.09
CA ILE A 85 -17.78 2.45 0.01
C ILE A 85 -18.92 3.13 0.76
N GLU A 86 -20.14 2.71 0.47
CA GLU A 86 -21.30 2.93 1.35
C GLU A 86 -21.29 1.82 2.41
N TYR A 87 -20.73 2.14 3.59
CA TYR A 87 -20.60 1.22 4.72
C TYR A 87 -21.84 1.27 5.59
N THR A 88 -22.41 0.11 5.94
CA THR A 88 -23.56 -0.01 6.83
C THR A 88 -23.15 -0.57 8.18
N ASN A 89 -23.57 0.06 9.28
CA ASN A 89 -23.29 -0.43 10.62
C ASN A 89 -24.19 -1.63 10.98
N ASN A 90 -23.66 -2.84 10.80
CA ASN A 90 -24.35 -4.09 11.13
C ASN A 90 -24.05 -4.63 12.53
N THR A 91 -23.43 -3.83 13.42
CA THR A 91 -22.99 -4.31 14.76
C THR A 91 -24.11 -4.42 15.79
N GLY A 92 -25.31 -3.91 15.50
CA GLY A 92 -26.44 -3.86 16.43
C GLY A 92 -26.34 -2.77 17.50
N ALA A 93 -25.26 -1.97 17.51
CA ALA A 93 -25.08 -0.82 18.39
C ALA A 93 -24.52 0.38 17.62
N PRO A 94 -24.71 1.63 18.10
CA PRO A 94 -24.07 2.79 17.49
C PRO A 94 -22.53 2.68 17.55
N MET A 95 -21.86 3.12 16.49
CA MET A 95 -20.40 3.16 16.42
C MET A 95 -19.91 4.55 16.02
N THR A 96 -18.67 4.90 16.39
CA THR A 96 -18.07 6.19 16.03
C THR A 96 -17.02 6.00 14.94
N ILE A 97 -17.15 6.76 13.85
CA ILE A 97 -16.23 6.82 12.72
C ILE A 97 -15.78 8.28 12.56
N LEU A 98 -14.51 8.59 12.82
CA LEU A 98 -13.94 9.95 12.77
C LEU A 98 -14.84 11.01 13.43
N ASN A 99 -15.18 10.80 14.70
CA ASN A 99 -16.05 11.67 15.52
C ASN A 99 -17.50 11.77 15.05
N LYS A 100 -17.94 10.96 14.08
CA LYS A 100 -19.34 10.85 13.68
C LYS A 100 -19.92 9.55 14.23
N THR A 101 -21.04 9.65 14.95
CA THR A 101 -21.79 8.49 15.39
C THR A 101 -22.68 7.99 14.25
N LEU A 102 -22.59 6.70 13.94
CA LEU A 102 -23.42 5.99 12.98
C LEU A 102 -24.29 4.98 13.75
N ALA A 103 -25.61 5.14 13.71
CA ALA A 103 -26.51 4.21 14.41
C ALA A 103 -26.52 2.83 13.72
N ALA A 104 -27.02 1.82 14.41
CA ALA A 104 -27.15 0.48 13.83
C ALA A 104 -28.15 0.51 12.65
N GLY A 105 -27.78 -0.12 11.53
CA GLY A 105 -28.55 -0.14 10.29
C GLY A 105 -28.41 1.11 9.41
N GLU A 106 -27.72 2.16 9.88
CA GLU A 106 -27.43 3.33 9.07
C GLU A 106 -26.20 3.12 8.18
N THR A 107 -26.17 3.86 7.07
CA THR A 107 -25.09 3.82 6.09
C THR A 107 -24.35 5.16 6.06
N MET A 108 -23.04 5.11 5.86
CA MET A 108 -22.23 6.28 5.55
C MET A 108 -21.16 5.97 4.51
N LYS A 109 -20.82 6.97 3.70
CA LYS A 109 -19.67 6.89 2.82
C LYS A 109 -18.37 6.88 3.63
N VAL A 110 -17.53 5.88 3.38
CA VAL A 110 -16.22 5.73 4.03
C VAL A 110 -15.13 5.52 2.98
N ASN A 111 -14.12 6.37 3.03
CA ASN A 111 -12.88 6.30 2.25
C ASN A 111 -11.72 6.86 3.08
N ASN A 112 -10.49 6.57 2.70
CA ASN A 112 -9.33 7.16 3.35
C ASN A 112 -9.40 8.70 3.32
N THR A 113 -9.03 9.34 4.41
CA THR A 113 -9.03 10.81 4.54
C THR A 113 -7.71 11.33 5.10
N LYS A 114 -7.45 12.62 4.86
CA LYS A 114 -6.28 13.34 5.36
C LYS A 114 -6.73 14.47 6.29
N GLU A 115 -6.12 14.53 7.46
CA GLU A 115 -6.20 15.61 8.41
C GLU A 115 -4.81 16.25 8.54
N ILE A 116 -4.75 17.57 8.67
CA ILE A 116 -3.50 18.29 8.92
C ILE A 116 -3.63 18.95 10.28
N VAL A 117 -2.69 18.66 11.18
CA VAL A 117 -2.66 19.21 12.54
C VAL A 117 -1.35 19.95 12.77
N ASP A 118 -1.40 21.03 13.56
CA ASP A 118 -0.20 21.76 13.95
C ASP A 118 0.64 20.90 14.90
N ASP A 119 1.93 20.79 14.59
CA ASP A 119 2.91 20.05 15.39
C ASP A 119 4.28 20.72 15.21
N SER A 120 4.69 21.52 16.19
CA SER A 120 5.97 22.24 16.17
C SER A 120 7.21 21.35 16.07
N SER A 121 7.08 20.05 16.36
CA SER A 121 8.18 19.08 16.24
C SER A 121 8.29 18.47 14.84
N ALA A 122 7.24 18.60 14.02
CA ALA A 122 7.22 18.08 12.67
C ALA A 122 7.87 19.06 11.68
N PRO A 123 8.38 18.57 10.53
CA PRO A 123 8.69 19.43 9.39
C PRO A 123 7.49 20.32 9.04
N GLU A 124 7.75 21.54 8.56
CA GLU A 124 6.70 22.51 8.22
C GLU A 124 5.83 22.95 9.42
N GLY A 125 6.14 22.51 10.64
CA GLY A 125 5.31 22.72 11.83
C GLY A 125 3.98 21.96 11.79
N LYS A 126 3.87 20.93 10.94
CA LYS A 126 2.61 20.23 10.65
C LYS A 126 2.78 18.72 10.56
N LYS A 127 1.80 18.00 11.10
CA LYS A 127 1.66 16.54 10.94
C LYS A 127 0.46 16.22 10.07
N HIS A 128 0.69 15.36 9.08
CA HIS A 128 -0.33 14.95 8.10
C HIS A 128 -0.85 13.56 8.48
N ILE A 129 -2.01 13.52 9.13
CA ILE A 129 -2.65 12.28 9.57
C ILE A 129 -3.46 11.70 8.41
N ILE A 130 -3.16 10.47 8.02
CA ILE A 130 -3.93 9.68 7.06
C ILE A 130 -4.76 8.67 7.82
N HIS A 131 -6.07 8.87 7.81
CA HIS A 131 -7.02 7.90 8.35
C HIS A 131 -7.28 6.83 7.29
N VAL A 132 -6.80 5.62 7.55
CA VAL A 132 -6.93 4.47 6.67
C VAL A 132 -8.06 3.58 7.16
N PHE A 133 -9.03 3.30 6.31
CA PHE A 133 -10.12 2.40 6.65
C PHE A 133 -9.87 0.98 6.15
N THR A 134 -10.22 0.00 6.97
CA THR A 134 -10.14 -1.43 6.64
C THR A 134 -11.36 -2.14 7.20
N LEU A 135 -11.82 -3.21 6.56
CA LEU A 135 -12.76 -4.14 7.19
C LEU A 135 -12.03 -5.02 8.21
N ASP A 136 -12.78 -5.58 9.16
CA ASP A 136 -12.30 -6.56 10.14
C ASP A 136 -12.03 -7.95 9.54
N LYS A 137 -12.51 -8.21 8.32
CA LYS A 137 -12.28 -9.43 7.56
C LYS A 137 -12.26 -9.16 6.05
N VAL A 138 -11.60 -10.05 5.32
CA VAL A 138 -11.38 -9.93 3.88
C VAL A 138 -11.47 -11.25 3.16
N GLU A 139 -11.70 -11.16 1.85
CA GLU A 139 -11.64 -12.28 0.94
C GLU A 139 -10.20 -12.62 0.54
N TYR A 140 -9.89 -13.92 0.57
CA TYR A 140 -8.75 -14.51 -0.12
C TYR A 140 -9.23 -15.52 -1.15
N ILE A 141 -8.66 -15.48 -2.35
CA ILE A 141 -8.97 -16.42 -3.43
C ILE A 141 -7.76 -17.27 -3.79
N THR A 142 -8.06 -18.42 -4.35
CA THR A 142 -7.12 -19.27 -5.11
C THR A 142 -7.01 -18.76 -6.55
N PRO A 143 -5.92 -19.05 -7.29
CA PRO A 143 -5.70 -18.47 -8.61
C PRO A 143 -6.66 -18.97 -9.70
N ASN A 144 -7.15 -20.20 -9.57
CA ASN A 144 -8.02 -20.85 -10.54
C ASN A 144 -8.73 -22.06 -9.88
N LYS A 145 -9.61 -22.74 -10.62
CA LYS A 145 -10.33 -23.93 -10.13
C LYS A 145 -9.43 -25.15 -9.88
N GLY A 146 -8.15 -25.06 -10.23
CA GLY A 146 -7.14 -26.07 -9.94
C GLY A 146 -6.56 -25.96 -8.53
N HIS A 147 -6.90 -24.94 -7.75
CA HIS A 147 -6.48 -24.79 -6.36
C HIS A 147 -7.70 -24.47 -5.51
N LEU A 148 -7.90 -25.17 -4.40
CA LEU A 148 -9.08 -25.02 -3.56
C LEU A 148 -8.68 -24.97 -2.08
N PHE A 149 -9.27 -24.04 -1.33
CA PHE A 149 -9.22 -24.07 0.12
C PHE A 149 -10.04 -25.24 0.64
N VAL A 150 -9.47 -26.04 1.54
CA VAL A 150 -10.13 -27.21 2.13
C VAL A 150 -10.66 -26.86 3.52
N LYS A 151 -11.98 -26.85 3.69
CA LYS A 151 -12.64 -26.41 4.94
C LYS A 151 -12.16 -27.17 6.18
N SER A 152 -12.06 -28.49 6.10
CA SER A 152 -11.62 -29.33 7.22
C SER A 152 -10.18 -29.06 7.66
N ALA A 153 -9.34 -28.51 6.77
CA ALA A 153 -7.97 -28.14 7.12
C ALA A 153 -7.93 -26.96 8.09
N PHE A 154 -9.02 -26.21 8.27
CA PHE A 154 -9.10 -25.09 9.22
C PHE A 154 -9.70 -25.49 10.59
N ASP A 155 -10.19 -26.72 10.76
CA ASP A 155 -10.97 -27.12 11.95
C ASP A 155 -10.15 -27.07 13.26
N SER A 156 -8.84 -27.24 13.20
CA SER A 156 -7.94 -27.16 14.35
C SER A 156 -7.35 -25.77 14.60
N GLU A 157 -7.63 -24.78 13.75
CA GLU A 157 -7.01 -23.46 13.86
C GLU A 157 -7.71 -22.57 14.89
N ASN A 158 -6.95 -21.71 15.57
CA ASN A 158 -7.52 -20.71 16.47
C ASN A 158 -8.22 -19.58 15.70
N VAL A 159 -7.68 -19.23 14.53
CA VAL A 159 -8.26 -18.24 13.61
C VAL A 159 -8.76 -18.99 12.39
N LYS A 160 -10.07 -18.94 12.16
CA LYS A 160 -10.75 -19.71 11.11
C LYS A 160 -11.46 -18.78 10.13
N PRO A 161 -11.74 -19.26 8.90
CA PRO A 161 -12.60 -18.53 7.99
C PRO A 161 -13.99 -18.31 8.60
N THR A 162 -14.54 -17.11 8.42
CA THR A 162 -15.92 -16.78 8.83
C THR A 162 -16.94 -17.17 7.76
N ALA A 163 -16.48 -17.42 6.52
CA ALA A 163 -17.29 -17.93 5.42
C ALA A 163 -16.40 -18.55 4.34
N TYR A 164 -17.06 -19.35 3.48
CA TYR A 164 -16.47 -20.02 2.33
C TYR A 164 -17.39 -19.75 1.12
N TYR A 165 -16.80 -19.45 -0.03
CA TYR A 165 -17.55 -19.13 -1.24
C TYR A 165 -17.06 -19.96 -2.43
N GLU A 166 -17.97 -20.21 -3.37
CA GLU A 166 -17.74 -20.99 -4.58
C GLU A 166 -17.20 -22.40 -4.30
N GLU A 167 -18.07 -23.29 -3.80
CA GLU A 167 -17.75 -24.70 -3.64
C GLU A 167 -17.57 -25.37 -5.01
N VAL A 168 -16.43 -26.05 -5.20
CA VAL A 168 -16.08 -26.74 -6.45
C VAL A 168 -16.12 -28.25 -6.28
N GLN A 169 -15.75 -28.74 -5.10
CA GLN A 169 -15.87 -30.13 -4.66
C GLN A 169 -16.32 -30.13 -3.20
N ASP A 170 -16.85 -31.24 -2.70
CA ASP A 170 -17.34 -31.34 -1.32
C ASP A 170 -16.29 -30.85 -0.30
N GLY A 171 -16.62 -29.76 0.41
CA GLY A 171 -15.75 -29.14 1.40
C GLY A 171 -14.55 -28.36 0.83
N MET A 172 -14.50 -28.11 -0.48
CA MET A 172 -13.40 -27.45 -1.18
C MET A 172 -13.88 -26.23 -1.99
N PHE A 173 -13.32 -25.06 -1.66
CA PHE A 173 -13.83 -23.76 -2.06
C PHE A 173 -12.79 -22.92 -2.80
N ARG A 174 -13.23 -22.04 -3.71
CA ARG A 174 -12.31 -21.08 -4.36
C ARG A 174 -11.88 -19.95 -3.43
N SER A 175 -12.75 -19.57 -2.51
CA SER A 175 -12.64 -18.36 -1.73
C SER A 175 -12.95 -18.60 -0.26
N VAL A 176 -12.23 -17.89 0.61
CA VAL A 176 -12.43 -17.88 2.06
C VAL A 176 -12.43 -16.44 2.57
N ILE A 177 -13.30 -16.17 3.56
CA ILE A 177 -13.29 -14.90 4.29
C ILE A 177 -12.54 -15.09 5.60
N MET A 178 -11.46 -14.35 5.79
CA MET A 178 -10.59 -14.43 6.97
C MET A 178 -10.52 -13.10 7.71
N PRO A 179 -10.42 -13.11 9.06
CA PRO A 179 -10.15 -11.90 9.83
C PRO A 179 -8.85 -11.20 9.38
N VAL A 180 -8.84 -9.87 9.41
CA VAL A 180 -7.63 -9.07 9.17
C VAL A 180 -6.73 -9.09 10.39
N LYS A 181 -5.44 -9.35 10.18
CA LYS A 181 -4.41 -9.23 11.21
C LYS A 181 -3.87 -7.81 11.24
N ILE A 182 -4.46 -6.95 12.06
CA ILE A 182 -4.04 -5.53 12.17
C ILE A 182 -2.58 -5.36 12.63
N ASN A 183 -2.07 -6.36 13.35
CA ASN A 183 -0.69 -6.43 13.80
C ASN A 183 0.31 -6.93 12.72
N GLU A 184 -0.18 -7.31 11.53
CA GLU A 184 0.61 -7.84 10.41
C GLU A 184 0.14 -7.26 9.06
N MET A 185 -0.39 -6.03 9.04
CA MET A 185 -0.87 -5.41 7.80
C MET A 185 0.29 -5.03 6.87
N VAL A 186 0.01 -5.04 5.56
CA VAL A 186 0.92 -4.50 4.55
C VAL A 186 0.30 -3.22 4.00
N LEU A 187 0.82 -2.07 4.44
CA LEU A 187 0.41 -0.75 3.98
C LEU A 187 1.49 -0.13 3.09
N GLU A 188 1.08 0.61 2.06
CA GLU A 188 1.98 1.27 1.11
C GLU A 188 1.50 2.70 0.84
N PHE A 189 2.39 3.69 0.88
CA PHE A 189 2.03 5.04 0.41
C PHE A 189 1.89 5.08 -1.11
N ILE A 190 0.86 5.78 -1.57
CA ILE A 190 0.72 6.19 -2.96
C ILE A 190 1.33 7.58 -3.06
N LEU A 191 2.64 7.65 -3.26
CA LEU A 191 3.33 8.92 -3.49
C LEU A 191 2.93 9.49 -4.84
N ASP A 192 2.70 10.81 -4.92
CA ASP A 192 2.41 11.49 -6.19
C ASP A 192 3.59 11.37 -7.16
N ASP A 193 4.82 11.45 -6.64
CA ASP A 193 6.05 11.07 -7.35
C ASP A 193 6.76 9.93 -6.60
N GLN A 194 6.58 8.70 -7.10
CA GLN A 194 7.24 7.51 -6.53
C GLN A 194 8.75 7.48 -6.73
N GLY A 195 9.27 8.18 -7.75
CA GLY A 195 10.70 8.18 -8.09
C GLY A 195 11.48 9.24 -7.33
N ALA A 196 10.82 10.32 -6.90
CA ALA A 196 11.47 11.44 -6.23
C ALA A 196 11.46 11.32 -4.70
N CYS A 197 10.64 10.47 -4.09
CA CYS A 197 10.47 10.46 -2.64
C CYS A 197 11.09 9.23 -1.95
N ARG A 198 11.70 9.46 -0.78
CA ARG A 198 12.10 8.42 0.17
C ARG A 198 11.18 8.47 1.38
N VAL A 199 10.77 7.30 1.87
CA VAL A 199 9.92 7.16 3.06
C VAL A 199 10.69 6.44 4.16
N ASP A 200 10.93 7.13 5.27
CA ASP A 200 11.63 6.59 6.43
C ASP A 200 10.63 6.38 7.59
N PRO A 201 10.51 5.17 8.16
CA PRO A 201 9.73 4.97 9.38
C PRO A 201 10.39 5.72 10.55
N VAL A 202 9.58 6.35 11.40
CA VAL A 202 10.05 7.03 12.62
C VAL A 202 9.33 6.48 13.84
N ASN A 203 9.89 6.72 15.03
CA ASN A 203 9.28 6.34 16.30
C ASN A 203 8.89 4.84 16.39
N GLY A 204 9.73 3.97 15.81
CA GLY A 204 9.52 2.52 15.82
C GLY A 204 8.39 2.03 14.91
N ALA A 205 7.96 2.83 13.94
CA ALA A 205 7.03 2.36 12.90
C ALA A 205 7.61 1.20 12.08
N PRO A 206 6.78 0.23 11.65
CA PRO A 206 7.22 -0.83 10.74
C PRO A 206 7.57 -0.24 9.36
N LYS A 207 8.30 -0.99 8.54
CA LYS A 207 8.56 -0.60 7.15
C LYS A 207 7.30 -0.79 6.30
N LEU A 208 6.94 0.20 5.48
CA LEU A 208 5.85 0.08 4.49
C LEU A 208 6.19 -0.96 3.42
N GLY A 209 5.15 -1.60 2.85
CA GLY A 209 5.28 -2.67 1.86
C GLY A 209 5.69 -4.04 2.43
N THR A 210 5.85 -4.14 3.75
CA THR A 210 6.09 -5.39 4.48
C THR A 210 5.08 -5.56 5.62
N PRO A 211 4.83 -6.79 6.11
CA PRO A 211 3.96 -7.00 7.27
C PRO A 211 4.44 -6.20 8.48
N GLY A 212 3.53 -5.49 9.12
CA GLY A 212 3.83 -4.63 10.26
C GLY A 212 2.61 -4.40 11.15
N ASP A 213 2.89 -3.95 12.38
CA ASP A 213 1.86 -3.69 13.36
C ASP A 213 1.29 -2.27 13.26
N PHE A 214 0.00 -2.15 12.95
CA PHE A 214 -0.72 -0.88 12.82
C PHE A 214 -1.86 -0.74 13.84
N THR A 215 -1.78 -1.46 14.97
CA THR A 215 -2.72 -1.31 16.10
C THR A 215 -2.67 0.07 16.77
N GLN A 216 -1.61 0.82 16.52
CA GLN A 216 -1.41 2.18 17.02
C GLN A 216 -0.94 3.10 15.87
N PRO A 217 -1.08 4.43 16.01
CA PRO A 217 -0.62 5.38 15.00
C PRO A 217 0.86 5.18 14.64
N ARG A 218 1.17 5.14 13.34
CA ARG A 218 2.53 4.91 12.83
C ARG A 218 3.00 6.10 12.00
N GLN A 219 4.18 6.60 12.29
CA GLN A 219 4.70 7.82 11.68
C GLN A 219 5.81 7.54 10.68
N TYR A 220 5.84 8.33 9.62
CA TYR A 220 6.75 8.22 8.50
C TYR A 220 7.21 9.60 8.06
N LEU A 221 8.52 9.76 7.92
CA LEU A 221 9.11 10.97 7.37
C LEU A 221 9.31 10.77 5.87
N VAL A 222 8.59 11.53 5.06
CA VAL A 222 8.76 11.54 3.60
C VAL A 222 9.71 12.67 3.25
N THR A 223 10.76 12.35 2.50
CA THR A 223 11.78 13.31 2.04
C THR A 223 11.82 13.30 0.53
N ASN A 224 11.79 14.48 -0.10
CA ASN A 224 12.02 14.59 -1.53
C ASN A 224 13.54 14.51 -1.79
N THR A 225 13.91 13.65 -2.73
CA THR A 225 15.29 13.27 -3.08
C THR A 225 15.67 13.67 -4.50
N ALA A 226 14.80 14.41 -5.19
CA ALA A 226 15.11 14.97 -6.51
C ALA A 226 16.32 15.92 -6.44
N ILE A 227 16.97 16.08 -7.59
CA ILE A 227 18.03 17.07 -7.76
C ILE A 227 17.42 18.45 -7.50
N ARG A 228 18.07 19.22 -6.64
CA ARG A 228 17.64 20.56 -6.22
C ARG A 228 18.73 21.59 -6.54
N PRO A 229 18.37 22.84 -6.85
CA PRO A 229 19.33 23.93 -7.00
C PRO A 229 20.20 24.13 -5.75
N ASP A 230 21.41 24.67 -5.93
CA ASP A 230 22.31 24.96 -4.82
C ASP A 230 21.65 25.93 -3.82
N GLY A 231 21.67 25.56 -2.53
CA GLY A 231 21.07 26.34 -1.45
C GLY A 231 19.55 26.14 -1.27
N ALA A 232 18.86 25.42 -2.16
CA ALA A 232 17.46 25.05 -1.94
C ALA A 232 17.32 24.08 -0.75
N PRO A 233 16.29 24.24 0.10
CA PRO A 233 16.09 23.36 1.24
C PRO A 233 15.70 21.95 0.81
N GLU A 234 15.96 20.97 1.68
CA GLU A 234 15.41 19.62 1.53
C GLU A 234 14.00 19.57 2.11
N TYR A 235 13.02 19.31 1.26
CA TYR A 235 11.63 19.25 1.69
C TYR A 235 11.34 17.92 2.37
N LYS A 236 10.69 18.01 3.54
CA LYS A 236 10.30 16.87 4.36
C LYS A 236 8.89 17.07 4.87
N ARG A 237 8.18 15.97 5.08
CA ARG A 237 6.84 15.97 5.66
C ARG A 237 6.63 14.77 6.55
N LEU A 238 6.05 15.01 7.72
CA LEU A 238 5.67 13.95 8.65
C LEU A 238 4.25 13.50 8.34
N TYR A 239 4.12 12.23 7.92
CA TYR A 239 2.85 11.56 7.80
C TYR A 239 2.63 10.62 8.98
N GLU A 240 1.39 10.50 9.45
CA GLU A 240 0.97 9.53 10.44
C GLU A 240 -0.17 8.69 9.88
N ILE A 241 -0.03 7.38 9.86
CA ILE A 241 -1.09 6.44 9.49
C ILE A 241 -1.86 6.08 10.76
N GLN A 242 -3.18 6.25 10.72
CA GLN A 242 -4.12 5.74 11.73
C GLN A 242 -5.10 4.79 11.07
N VAL A 243 -5.10 3.52 11.49
CA VAL A 243 -6.00 2.50 10.93
C VAL A 243 -7.31 2.46 11.72
N HIS A 244 -8.42 2.49 10.99
CA HIS A 244 -9.78 2.38 11.52
C HIS A 244 -10.41 1.09 10.99
N VAL A 245 -10.71 0.16 11.91
CA VAL A 245 -11.30 -1.14 11.57
C VAL A 245 -12.82 -1.04 11.61
N LEU A 246 -13.46 -1.42 10.51
CA LEU A 246 -14.90 -1.45 10.35
C LEU A 246 -15.40 -2.91 10.45
N PRO A 247 -16.24 -3.24 11.44
CA PRO A 247 -16.86 -4.55 11.51
C PRO A 247 -17.75 -4.82 10.28
N ALA A 248 -17.47 -5.88 9.54
CA ALA A 248 -18.23 -6.24 8.34
C ALA A 248 -18.91 -7.60 8.49
N THR A 249 -20.01 -7.85 7.80
CA THR A 249 -20.47 -9.23 7.59
C THR A 249 -19.55 -9.96 6.60
N SER A 250 -19.60 -11.30 6.57
CA SER A 250 -18.85 -12.06 5.56
C SER A 250 -19.28 -11.71 4.13
N GLU A 251 -20.56 -11.38 3.94
CA GLU A 251 -21.12 -10.97 2.65
C GLU A 251 -20.58 -9.59 2.22
N GLU A 252 -20.45 -8.66 3.15
CA GLU A 252 -19.84 -7.34 2.89
C GLU A 252 -18.36 -7.46 2.57
N ALA A 253 -17.62 -8.30 3.29
CA ALA A 253 -16.21 -8.57 2.99
C ALA A 253 -16.04 -9.19 1.60
N TYR A 254 -16.87 -10.18 1.26
CA TYR A 254 -16.88 -10.79 -0.08
C TYR A 254 -17.24 -9.79 -1.19
N LYS A 255 -18.13 -8.82 -0.90
CA LYS A 255 -18.54 -7.78 -1.86
C LYS A 255 -17.48 -6.72 -2.08
N TRP A 256 -16.85 -6.25 -1.00
CA TRP A 256 -16.02 -5.04 -1.02
C TRP A 256 -14.52 -5.29 -1.09
N THR A 257 -14.11 -6.54 -0.93
CA THR A 257 -12.72 -6.94 -1.12
C THR A 257 -12.64 -7.92 -2.26
N SER A 258 -11.49 -7.92 -2.94
CA SER A 258 -11.21 -8.87 -3.99
C SER A 258 -9.95 -9.62 -3.63
N GLY A 259 -10.03 -10.94 -3.62
CA GLY A 259 -8.83 -11.75 -3.56
C GLY A 259 -7.94 -11.46 -4.78
N SER A 260 -6.63 -11.43 -4.55
CA SER A 260 -5.62 -11.24 -5.58
C SER A 260 -4.46 -12.19 -5.33
N ILE A 261 -3.86 -12.65 -6.41
CA ILE A 261 -2.68 -13.51 -6.39
C ILE A 261 -1.44 -12.61 -6.30
#